data_AF-A0A088F3R8-F1
#
_entry.id   AF-A0A088F3R8-F1
#
_cell.length_a   1.000
_cell.length_b   1.000
_cell.length_c   1.000
_cell.angle_alpha   90.00
_cell.angle_beta   90.00
_cell.angle_gamma   90.00
#
_symmetry.space_group_name_H-M   'P 1'
#
loop_
_entity.id
_entity.type
_entity.pdbx_description
1 polymer ?
#
loop_
_entity_poly.entity_id
_entity_poly.type
_entity_poly.pdbx_seq_one_letter_code
_entity_poly.pdbx_strand_id
1 'polypeptide(L)'
;MKNFSDLNIQIEHFTGKKIEIEEVVNHTIEVLDFKIEPSKYQDKGNGNRLVLQIKHEDKDRVIFTGSVILQQQCIKVKEMNGFPFKAKIEAIKPRGYKFI
;
A
#
# COMPACT_ATOMS: atom_id res chain seq x y z
N MET A 1 22.48 24.79 21.10
CA MET A 1 21.60 23.70 20.61
C MET A 1 21.63 23.73 19.09
N LYS A 2 21.63 22.57 18.43
CA LYS A 2 21.54 22.50 16.96
C LYS A 2 20.06 22.48 16.55
N ASN A 3 19.70 23.08 15.41
CA ASN A 3 18.36 22.89 14.86
C ASN A 3 18.28 21.51 14.22
N PHE A 4 17.11 20.90 14.24
CA PHE A 4 16.90 19.59 13.60
C PHE A 4 17.15 19.65 12.08
N SER A 5 16.83 20.79 11.44
CA SER A 5 17.13 21.07 10.02
C SER A 5 18.61 20.89 9.69
N ASP A 6 19.50 21.18 10.64
CA ASP A 6 20.95 21.14 10.46
C ASP A 6 21.46 19.69 10.43
N LEU A 7 20.64 18.72 10.84
CA LEU A 7 20.99 17.30 10.86
C LEU A 7 20.83 16.64 9.47
N ASN A 8 20.16 17.30 8.52
CA ASN A 8 19.91 16.82 7.16
C ASN A 8 19.48 15.33 7.09
N ILE A 9 18.62 14.92 8.03
CA ILE A 9 18.13 13.54 8.11
C ILE A 9 17.07 13.35 7.01
N GLN A 10 17.35 12.44 6.09
CA GLN A 10 16.43 12.03 5.04
C GLN A 10 15.81 10.68 5.41
N ILE A 11 14.48 10.61 5.40
CA ILE A 11 13.73 9.38 5.69
C ILE A 11 12.81 9.10 4.51
N GLU A 12 13.00 7.94 3.89
CA GLU A 12 12.06 7.45 2.88
C GLU A 12 10.73 7.10 3.55
N HIS A 13 9.68 7.76 3.12
CA HIS A 13 8.33 7.52 3.60
C HIS A 13 7.33 7.68 2.47
N PHE A 14 6.25 6.92 2.57
CA PHE A 14 5.11 7.05 1.69
C PHE A 14 4.39 8.37 1.94
N THR A 15 4.03 9.05 0.87
CA THR A 15 3.52 10.42 0.85
C THR A 15 2.07 10.47 0.43
N GLY A 16 1.40 11.56 0.82
CA GLY A 16 0.02 11.82 0.45
C GLY A 16 -1.00 11.39 1.50
N LYS A 17 -2.27 11.67 1.20
CA LYS A 17 -3.38 11.42 2.13
C LYS A 17 -3.70 9.92 2.17
N LYS A 18 -3.87 9.37 3.37
CA LYS A 18 -4.47 8.04 3.54
C LYS A 18 -5.92 8.06 3.07
N ILE A 19 -6.28 7.10 2.23
CA ILE A 19 -7.67 6.83 1.82
C ILE A 19 -8.03 5.39 2.16
N GLU A 20 -9.33 5.11 2.25
CA GLU A 20 -9.83 3.75 2.42
C GLU A 20 -9.77 2.99 1.10
N ILE A 21 -9.58 1.67 1.16
CA ILE A 21 -9.43 0.86 -0.04
C ILE A 21 -10.72 0.85 -0.88
N GLU A 22 -11.87 0.97 -0.22
CA GLU A 22 -13.20 1.06 -0.82
C GLU A 22 -13.33 2.28 -1.76
N GLU A 23 -12.54 3.35 -1.53
CA GLU A 23 -12.53 4.53 -2.40
C GLU A 23 -11.90 4.25 -3.78
N VAL A 24 -11.13 3.18 -3.92
CA VAL A 24 -10.43 2.83 -5.18
C VAL A 24 -10.83 1.47 -5.76
N VAL A 25 -11.70 0.71 -5.10
CA VAL A 25 -12.23 -0.55 -5.65
C VAL A 25 -12.91 -0.27 -6.99
N ASN A 26 -12.63 -1.10 -7.99
CA ASN A 26 -13.09 -0.96 -9.39
C ASN A 26 -12.54 0.25 -10.18
N HIS A 27 -11.69 1.09 -9.56
CA HIS A 27 -10.97 2.15 -10.26
C HIS A 27 -9.59 1.66 -10.71
N THR A 28 -9.14 2.13 -11.88
CA THR A 28 -7.75 1.93 -12.28
C THR A 28 -6.86 2.86 -11.45
N ILE A 29 -5.85 2.28 -10.81
CA ILE A 29 -4.85 3.00 -10.02
C ILE A 29 -3.46 2.67 -10.54
N GLU A 30 -2.49 3.54 -10.28
CA GLU A 30 -1.08 3.24 -10.43
C GLU A 30 -0.51 2.89 -9.05
N VAL A 31 0.06 1.70 -8.91
CA VAL A 31 0.69 1.23 -7.69
C VAL A 31 2.18 1.55 -7.77
N LEU A 32 2.66 2.38 -6.85
CA LEU A 32 4.02 2.95 -6.91
C LEU A 32 5.02 2.07 -6.15
N ASP A 33 4.69 1.70 -4.92
CA ASP A 33 5.45 0.74 -4.11
C ASP A 33 4.60 0.24 -2.93
N PHE A 34 5.14 -0.65 -2.12
CA PHE A 34 4.49 -1.15 -0.92
C PHE A 34 5.48 -1.46 0.19
N LYS A 35 4.95 -1.64 1.40
CA LYS A 35 5.63 -2.31 2.51
C LYS A 35 4.66 -3.15 3.31
N ILE A 36 5.17 -4.18 3.97
CA ILE A 36 4.40 -5.02 4.89
C ILE A 36 4.94 -4.77 6.29
N GLU A 37 4.04 -4.49 7.22
CA GLU A 37 4.37 -4.18 8.60
C GLU A 37 3.46 -4.93 9.56
N PRO A 38 3.87 -5.16 10.82
CA PRO A 38 2.97 -5.67 11.85
C PRO A 38 1.69 -4.83 11.96
N SER A 39 0.56 -5.52 12.02
CA SER A 39 -0.75 -4.89 12.22
C SER A 39 -0.98 -4.59 13.70
N LYS A 40 -1.77 -3.55 13.97
CA LYS A 40 -2.35 -3.33 15.31
C LYS A 40 -3.35 -4.43 15.70
N TYR A 41 -3.90 -5.14 14.71
CA TYR A 41 -4.84 -6.24 14.88
C TYR A 41 -4.13 -7.56 14.55
N GLN A 42 -3.39 -8.10 15.52
CA GLN A 42 -2.55 -9.28 15.31
C GLN A 42 -3.34 -10.58 15.14
N ASP A 43 -4.58 -10.60 15.63
CA ASP A 43 -5.54 -11.70 15.54
C ASP A 43 -6.24 -11.80 14.16
N LYS A 44 -6.05 -10.81 13.28
CA LYS A 44 -6.69 -10.74 11.96
C LYS A 44 -5.71 -11.08 10.84
N GLY A 45 -6.19 -11.86 9.87
CA GLY A 45 -5.40 -12.23 8.69
C GLY A 45 -4.14 -13.00 9.10
N ASN A 46 -2.97 -12.49 8.71
CA ASN A 46 -1.65 -13.03 9.07
C ASN A 46 -0.93 -12.17 10.12
N GLY A 47 -1.65 -11.30 10.84
CA GLY A 47 -1.07 -10.37 11.82
C GLY A 47 -0.29 -9.20 11.22
N ASN A 48 -0.22 -9.09 9.88
CA ASN A 48 0.44 -8.01 9.17
C ASN A 48 -0.55 -7.17 8.36
N ARG A 49 -0.15 -5.93 8.06
CA ARG A 49 -0.84 -5.04 7.14
C ARG A 49 0.04 -4.73 5.93
N LEU A 50 -0.60 -4.61 4.79
CA LEU A 50 -0.05 -3.95 3.62
C LEU A 50 -0.21 -2.44 3.80
N VAL A 51 0.87 -1.72 3.52
CA VAL A 51 0.86 -0.29 3.28
C VAL A 51 1.21 -0.11 1.80
N LEU A 52 0.31 0.50 1.03
CA LEU A 52 0.42 0.64 -0.41
C LEU A 52 0.52 2.13 -0.77
N GLN A 53 1.56 2.52 -1.50
CA GLN A 53 1.65 3.83 -2.13
C GLN A 53 1.03 3.74 -3.52
N ILE A 54 0.06 4.60 -3.82
CA ILE A 54 -0.62 4.62 -5.11
C ILE A 54 -0.74 6.05 -5.63
N LYS A 55 -0.96 6.18 -6.94
CA LYS A 55 -1.48 7.38 -7.57
C LYS A 55 -2.94 7.15 -7.96
N HIS A 56 -3.82 8.01 -7.47
CA HIS A 56 -5.25 7.99 -7.77
C HIS A 56 -5.75 9.43 -7.95
N GLU A 57 -6.43 9.70 -9.06
CA GLU A 57 -6.84 11.06 -9.48
C GLU A 57 -5.65 12.04 -9.49
N ASP A 58 -4.53 11.61 -10.06
CA ASP A 58 -3.27 12.34 -10.15
C ASP A 58 -2.65 12.78 -8.82
N LYS A 59 -3.12 12.21 -7.70
CA LYS A 59 -2.61 12.48 -6.36
C LYS A 59 -1.97 11.24 -5.76
N ASP A 60 -0.86 11.46 -5.07
CA ASP A 60 -0.24 10.45 -4.21
C ASP A 60 -1.17 10.15 -3.03
N ARG A 61 -1.43 8.87 -2.81
CA ARG A 61 -2.30 8.35 -1.75
C ARG A 61 -1.66 7.13 -1.10
N VAL A 62 -2.08 6.87 0.13
CA VAL A 62 -1.66 5.69 0.88
C VAL A 62 -2.88 4.85 1.27
N ILE A 63 -2.80 3.54 1.07
CA ILE A 63 -3.85 2.60 1.52
C ILE A 63 -3.25 1.63 2.53
N PHE A 64 -3.98 1.41 3.63
CA PHE A 64 -3.66 0.35 4.58
C PHE A 64 -4.68 -0.77 4.44
N THR A 65 -4.23 -2.02 4.33
CA THR A 65 -5.13 -3.17 4.22
C THR A 65 -4.55 -4.43 4.83
N GLY A 66 -5.37 -5.24 5.48
CA GLY A 66 -5.00 -6.56 5.97
C GLY A 66 -5.13 -7.67 4.92
N SER A 67 -5.38 -7.34 3.64
CA SER A 67 -5.58 -8.35 2.59
C SER A 67 -4.30 -9.15 2.34
N VAL A 68 -4.31 -10.42 2.77
CA VAL A 68 -3.19 -11.35 2.57
C VAL A 68 -2.94 -11.61 1.08
N ILE A 69 -3.99 -11.62 0.26
CA ILE A 69 -3.86 -11.85 -1.19
C ILE A 69 -3.14 -10.68 -1.87
N LEU A 70 -3.49 -9.42 -1.54
CA LEU A 70 -2.75 -8.26 -2.05
C LEU A 70 -1.30 -8.27 -1.59
N GLN A 71 -1.02 -8.61 -0.33
CA GLN A 71 0.34 -8.74 0.18
C GLN A 71 1.16 -9.72 -0.68
N GLN A 72 0.60 -10.91 -0.94
CA GLN A 72 1.25 -11.93 -1.77
C GLN A 72 1.45 -11.47 -3.22
N GLN A 73 0.47 -10.77 -3.82
CA GLN A 73 0.62 -10.22 -5.17
C GLN A 73 1.72 -9.15 -5.23
N CYS A 74 1.77 -8.22 -4.27
CA CYS A 74 2.84 -7.23 -4.20
C CYS A 74 4.23 -7.88 -4.09
N ILE A 75 4.39 -8.89 -3.24
CA ILE A 75 5.66 -9.62 -3.08
C ILE A 75 6.09 -10.20 -4.44
N LYS A 76 5.21 -10.94 -5.11
CA LYS A 76 5.52 -11.53 -6.42
C LYS A 76 5.89 -10.49 -7.48
N VAL A 77 5.17 -9.38 -7.54
CA VAL A 77 5.49 -8.29 -8.47
C VAL A 77 6.86 -7.67 -8.14
N LYS A 78 7.21 -7.53 -6.86
CA LYS A 78 8.52 -7.02 -6.42
C LYS A 78 9.66 -7.96 -6.80
N GLU A 79 9.48 -9.26 -6.58
CA GLU A 79 10.44 -10.31 -6.99
C GLU A 79 10.73 -10.26 -8.50
N MET A 80 9.77 -9.80 -9.29
CA MET A 80 9.88 -9.63 -10.74
C MET A 80 10.34 -8.22 -11.16
N ASN A 81 10.70 -7.33 -10.22
CA ASN A 81 11.00 -5.91 -10.48
C ASN A 81 9.88 -5.18 -11.24
N GLY A 82 8.62 -5.52 -10.99
CA GLY A 82 7.47 -5.04 -11.76
C GLY A 82 6.82 -3.74 -11.27
N PHE A 83 7.45 -3.00 -10.36
CA PHE A 83 6.95 -1.70 -9.89
C PHE A 83 7.59 -0.53 -10.66
N PRO A 84 6.86 0.57 -10.92
CA PRO A 84 5.42 0.76 -10.68
C PRO A 84 4.56 0.04 -11.73
N PHE A 85 3.29 -0.24 -11.40
CA PHE A 85 2.35 -0.86 -12.34
C PHE A 85 0.93 -0.30 -12.23
N LYS A 86 0.12 -0.46 -13.28
CA LYS A 86 -1.31 -0.14 -13.26
C LYS A 86 -2.13 -1.40 -12.99
N ALA A 87 -3.14 -1.30 -12.14
CA ALA A 87 -4.07 -2.38 -11.85
C ALA A 87 -5.43 -1.85 -11.41
N LYS A 88 -6.41 -2.74 -11.33
CA LYS A 88 -7.66 -2.49 -10.58
C LYS A 88 -7.67 -3.34 -9.33
N ILE A 89 -8.32 -2.85 -8.28
CA ILE A 89 -8.59 -3.63 -7.07
C ILE A 89 -10.02 -4.16 -7.13
N GLU A 90 -10.18 -5.47 -6.91
CA GLU A 90 -11.47 -6.14 -6.79
C GLU A 90 -11.64 -6.72 -5.37
N ALA A 91 -12.85 -6.62 -4.82
CA ALA A 91 -13.21 -7.26 -3.55
C ALA A 91 -13.50 -8.76 -3.74
N ILE A 92 -13.00 -9.58 -2.81
CA ILE A 92 -13.21 -11.04 -2.80
C ILE A 92 -14.24 -11.40 -1.73
N LYS A 93 -15.18 -12.29 -2.05
CA LYS A 93 -16.16 -12.82 -1.10
C LYS A 93 -15.60 -14.05 -0.34
N PRO A 94 -15.85 -14.20 0.97
CA PRO A 94 -16.59 -13.28 1.84
C PRO A 94 -15.77 -12.06 2.30
N ARG A 95 -14.43 -12.10 2.22
CA ARG A 95 -13.54 -11.00 2.62
C ARG A 95 -12.25 -11.00 1.79
N GLY A 96 -11.67 -9.82 1.61
CA GLY A 96 -10.34 -9.63 1.01
C GLY A 96 -10.39 -8.83 -0.28
N TYR A 97 -9.21 -8.59 -0.84
CA TYR A 97 -9.00 -7.81 -2.05
C TYR A 97 -7.90 -8.45 -2.90
N LYS A 98 -7.95 -8.27 -4.22
CA LYS A 98 -6.87 -8.64 -5.15
C LYS A 98 -6.67 -7.57 -6.22
N PHE A 99 -5.49 -7.54 -6.82
CA PHE A 99 -5.26 -6.88 -8.09
C PHE A 99 -5.76 -7.76 -9.24
N ILE A 100 -6.32 -7.11 -10.27
CA ILE A 100 -6.67 -7.69 -11.58
C ILE A 100 -6.07 -6.87 -12.71
#